data_AF-A0A527H7W4-F1
#
_entry.id   AF-A0A527H7W4-F1
#
_cell.length_a   1.000
_cell.length_b   1.000
_cell.length_c   1.000
_cell.angle_alpha   90.00
_cell.angle_beta   90.00
_cell.angle_gamma   90.00
#
_symmetry.space_group_name_H-M   'P 1'
#
loop_
_entity.id
_entity.type
_entity.pdbx_description
1 polymer ?
#
loop_
_entity_poly.entity_id
_entity_poly.type
_entity_poly.pdbx_seq_one_letter_code
_entity_poly.pdbx_strand_id
1 'polypeptide(L)'
;SAEDVVFVRELGADQTVDYKNQRFEEVVDAVDLVFDLVAGDTQDRSWEVLKPGGTLVSTLSEPSQEKANLRRARGVSYLAEPNAAHLAEIGRLIEAGKVTPFVQATYPLG
;
A
#
# COMPACT_ATOMS: atom_id res chain seq x y z
N SER A 1 13.80 -7.38 0.85
CA SER A 1 14.86 -8.40 0.79
C SER A 1 14.40 -9.49 -0.18
N ALA A 2 15.25 -10.45 -0.57
CA ALA A 2 14.80 -11.56 -1.42
C ALA A 2 13.70 -12.39 -0.73
N GLU A 3 13.75 -12.50 0.59
CA GLU A 3 12.74 -13.19 1.41
C GLU A 3 11.41 -12.42 1.42
N ASP A 4 11.43 -11.09 1.56
CA ASP A 4 10.21 -10.27 1.52
C ASP A 4 9.49 -10.39 0.16
N VAL A 5 10.26 -10.47 -0.93
CA VAL A 5 9.73 -10.63 -2.29
C VAL A 5 9.00 -11.96 -2.45
N VAL A 6 9.56 -13.06 -1.92
CA VAL A 6 8.89 -14.37 -1.93
C VAL A 6 7.63 -14.32 -1.09
N PHE A 7 7.72 -13.77 0.12
CA PHE A 7 6.59 -13.68 1.05
C PHE A 7 5.39 -12.93 0.45
N VAL A 8 5.59 -11.75 -0.15
CA VAL A 8 4.46 -10.99 -0.71
C VAL A 8 3.84 -11.66 -1.96
N ARG A 9 4.58 -12.51 -2.69
CA ARG A 9 4.01 -13.34 -3.77
C ARG A 9 3.11 -14.43 -3.20
N GLU A 10 3.51 -15.07 -2.10
CA GLU A 10 2.67 -16.04 -1.40
C GLU A 10 1.38 -15.42 -0.85
N LEU A 11 1.41 -14.11 -0.53
CA LEU A 11 0.21 -13.33 -0.18
C LEU A 11 -0.68 -12.99 -1.39
N GLY A 12 -0.24 -13.30 -2.62
CA GLY A 12 -1.02 -13.10 -3.84
C GLY A 12 -0.64 -11.88 -4.67
N ALA A 13 0.54 -11.27 -4.47
CA ALA A 13 0.99 -10.18 -5.33
C ALA A 13 1.32 -10.67 -6.76
N ASP A 14 0.68 -10.10 -7.78
CA ASP A 14 0.96 -10.41 -9.19
C ASP A 14 2.35 -9.94 -9.64
N GLN A 15 2.78 -8.76 -9.15
CA GLN A 15 4.09 -8.18 -9.43
C GLN A 15 4.74 -7.69 -8.14
N THR A 16 6.04 -7.95 -8.01
CA THR A 16 6.85 -7.50 -6.88
C THR A 16 8.07 -6.75 -7.37
N VAL A 17 8.36 -5.61 -6.73
CA VAL A 17 9.53 -4.79 -7.08
C VAL A 17 10.52 -4.79 -5.92
N ASP A 18 11.75 -5.22 -6.19
CA ASP A 18 12.86 -5.02 -5.26
C ASP A 18 13.40 -3.59 -5.39
N TYR A 19 12.78 -2.69 -4.64
CA TYR A 19 13.06 -1.25 -4.66
C TYR A 19 14.50 -0.89 -4.25
N LYS A 20 15.29 -1.83 -3.71
CA LYS A 20 16.72 -1.62 -3.42
C LYS A 20 17.59 -1.67 -4.67
N ASN A 21 17.14 -2.38 -5.71
CA ASN A 21 17.92 -2.65 -6.92
C ASN A 21 17.32 -2.01 -8.17
N GLN A 22 16.05 -1.60 -8.14
CA GLN A 22 15.39 -0.93 -9.27
C GLN A 22 14.38 0.10 -8.80
N ARG A 23 14.13 1.11 -9.63
CA ARG A 23 13.10 2.12 -9.38
C ARG A 23 11.75 1.58 -9.82
N PHE A 24 10.75 1.61 -8.94
CA PHE A 24 9.45 1.00 -9.22
C PHE A 24 8.71 1.68 -10.37
N GLU A 25 8.87 3.00 -10.50
CA GLU A 25 8.25 3.80 -11.54
C GLU A 25 8.82 3.55 -12.95
N GLU A 26 9.93 2.83 -13.06
CA GLU A 26 10.52 2.44 -14.34
C GLU A 26 10.03 1.06 -14.82
N VAL A 27 9.37 0.28 -13.95
CA VAL A 27 9.02 -1.13 -14.20
C VAL A 27 7.55 -1.47 -13.96
N VAL A 28 6.80 -0.57 -13.33
CA VAL A 28 5.37 -0.72 -13.06
C VAL A 28 4.60 0.04 -14.12
N ASP A 29 3.64 -0.64 -14.76
CA ASP A 29 2.70 0.00 -15.68
C ASP A 29 1.84 1.03 -14.95
N ALA A 30 1.25 1.96 -15.69
CA ALA A 30 0.40 2.97 -15.07
C ALA A 30 -0.78 2.32 -14.31
N VAL A 31 -1.02 2.76 -13.07
CA VAL A 31 -2.02 2.22 -12.14
C VAL A 31 -3.13 3.23 -11.85
N ASP A 32 -4.29 2.71 -11.42
CA ASP A 32 -5.43 3.52 -11.02
C ASP A 32 -5.36 3.99 -9.56
N LEU A 33 -4.62 3.25 -8.72
CA LEU A 33 -4.48 3.50 -7.29
C LEU A 33 -3.05 3.22 -6.82
N VAL A 34 -2.49 4.15 -6.05
CA VAL A 34 -1.33 3.91 -5.19
C VAL A 34 -1.80 3.96 -3.74
N PHE A 35 -1.47 2.93 -2.96
CA PHE A 35 -1.64 2.93 -1.51
C PHE A 35 -0.27 3.05 -0.84
N ASP A 36 0.01 4.23 -0.30
CA ASP A 36 1.31 4.61 0.26
C ASP A 36 1.38 4.40 1.77
N LEU A 37 2.34 3.56 2.16
CA LEU A 37 2.68 3.20 3.54
C LEU A 37 4.12 3.61 3.90
N VAL A 38 4.79 4.39 3.06
CA VAL A 38 6.22 4.75 3.20
C VAL A 38 6.43 6.25 3.31
N ALA A 39 5.63 7.06 2.59
CA ALA A 39 5.81 8.51 2.45
C ALA A 39 7.15 8.93 1.82
N GLY A 40 7.49 10.22 1.90
CA GLY A 40 8.76 10.79 1.45
C GLY A 40 9.00 10.64 -0.05
N ASP A 41 10.25 10.32 -0.42
CA ASP A 41 10.67 10.16 -1.83
C ASP A 41 9.84 9.11 -2.58
N THR A 42 9.47 8.01 -1.91
CA THR A 42 8.64 6.96 -2.51
C THR A 42 7.26 7.48 -2.90
N GLN A 43 6.61 8.27 -2.03
CA GLN A 43 5.33 8.92 -2.36
C GLN A 43 5.50 9.92 -3.51
N ASP A 44 6.58 10.68 -3.50
CA ASP A 44 6.86 11.68 -4.52
C ASP A 44 7.04 11.09 -5.92
N ARG A 45 7.68 9.93 -6.01
CA ARG A 45 7.86 9.17 -7.25
C ARG A 45 6.60 8.39 -7.64
N SER A 46 5.73 8.08 -6.68
CA SER A 46 4.48 7.34 -6.96
C SER A 46 3.48 8.13 -7.81
N TRP A 47 3.63 9.45 -7.88
CA TRP A 47 2.84 10.27 -8.81
C TRP A 47 3.12 9.95 -10.28
N GLU A 48 4.29 9.39 -10.61
CA GLU A 48 4.67 9.10 -12.00
C GLU A 48 3.96 7.89 -12.58
N VAL A 49 3.53 6.96 -11.72
CA VAL A 49 2.86 5.73 -12.13
C VAL A 49 1.33 5.85 -12.15
N LEU A 50 0.77 6.98 -11.74
CA LEU A 50 -0.68 7.15 -11.74
C LEU A 50 -1.21 7.49 -13.14
N LYS A 51 -2.26 6.78 -13.56
CA LYS A 51 -3.08 7.19 -14.71
C LYS A 51 -3.78 8.53 -14.41
N PRO A 52 -4.09 9.33 -15.44
CA PRO A 52 -5.03 10.44 -15.29
C PRO A 52 -6.35 9.94 -14.66
N GLY A 53 -6.82 10.63 -13.63
CA GLY A 53 -7.99 10.24 -12.82
C GLY A 53 -7.68 9.28 -11.67
N GLY A 54 -6.46 8.75 -11.58
CA GLY A 54 -6.02 7.86 -10.52
C GLY A 54 -5.92 8.53 -9.16
N THR A 55 -5.66 7.74 -8.11
CA THR A 55 -5.62 8.23 -6.72
C THR A 55 -4.38 7.76 -5.99
N LEU A 56 -3.72 8.67 -5.27
CA LEU A 56 -2.75 8.33 -4.24
C LEU A 56 -3.43 8.44 -2.88
N VAL A 57 -3.48 7.33 -2.15
CA VAL A 57 -3.98 7.27 -0.77
C VAL A 57 -2.79 7.01 0.15
N SER A 58 -2.57 7.88 1.15
CA SER A 58 -1.43 7.77 2.07
C SER A 58 -1.88 7.66 3.52
N THR A 59 -1.21 6.82 4.30
CA THR A 59 -1.50 6.64 5.74
C THR A 59 -0.58 7.43 6.68
N LEU A 60 0.48 8.04 6.13
CA LEU A 60 1.55 8.65 6.92
C LEU A 60 1.65 10.17 6.74
N SER A 61 1.31 10.67 5.55
CA SER A 61 1.39 12.10 5.22
C SER A 61 0.32 12.52 4.24
N GLU A 62 -0.10 13.79 4.29
CA GLU A 62 -0.99 14.38 3.30
C GLU A 62 -0.31 14.40 1.92
N PRO A 63 -0.92 13.81 0.88
CA PRO A 63 -0.36 13.86 -0.47
C PRO A 63 -0.36 15.29 -1.05
N SER A 64 0.67 15.63 -1.83
CA SER A 64 0.77 16.96 -2.46
C SER A 64 -0.36 17.23 -3.46
N GLN A 65 -1.18 18.25 -3.19
CA GLN A 65 -2.23 18.70 -4.12
C GLN A 65 -1.68 19.26 -5.42
N GLU A 66 -0.50 19.91 -5.38
CA GLU A 66 0.16 20.40 -6.59
C GLU A 66 0.51 19.25 -7.53
N LYS A 67 1.14 18.18 -7.01
CA LYS A 67 1.49 17.00 -7.79
C LYS A 67 0.25 16.25 -8.28
N ALA A 68 -0.79 16.16 -7.45
CA ALA A 68 -2.08 15.61 -7.86
C ALA A 68 -2.65 16.34 -9.09
N ASN A 69 -2.68 17.67 -9.05
CA ASN A 69 -3.16 18.49 -10.17
C ASN A 69 -2.30 18.32 -11.43
N LEU A 70 -0.97 18.35 -11.29
CA LEU A 70 -0.05 18.16 -12.42
C LEU A 70 -0.25 16.80 -13.11
N ARG A 71 -0.57 15.75 -12.35
CA ARG A 71 -0.84 14.40 -12.87
C ARG A 71 -2.31 14.17 -13.23
N ARG A 72 -3.19 15.17 -13.06
CA ARG A 72 -4.65 15.04 -13.21
C ARG A 72 -5.20 13.88 -12.36
N ALA A 73 -4.63 13.70 -11.17
CA ALA A 73 -4.94 12.64 -10.21
C ALA A 73 -5.48 13.26 -8.92
N ARG A 74 -5.83 12.40 -7.95
CA ARG A 74 -6.28 12.80 -6.61
C ARG A 74 -5.28 12.35 -5.56
N GLY A 75 -5.10 13.17 -4.54
CA GLY A 75 -4.36 12.82 -3.32
C GLY A 75 -5.32 12.78 -2.13
N VAL A 76 -5.25 11.74 -1.31
CA VAL A 76 -6.10 11.55 -0.13
C VAL A 76 -5.26 11.02 1.03
N SER A 77 -5.37 11.63 2.21
CA SER A 77 -4.89 11.03 3.44
C SER A 77 -5.93 10.06 4.02
N TYR A 78 -5.46 8.94 4.54
CA TYR A 78 -6.29 7.97 5.23
C TYR A 78 -5.78 7.77 6.66
N LEU A 79 -6.65 8.03 7.63
CA LEU A 79 -6.41 7.70 9.02
C LEU A 79 -7.44 6.64 9.44
N ALA A 80 -6.95 5.51 9.95
CA ALA A 80 -7.82 4.48 10.48
C ALA A 80 -8.48 4.96 11.78
N GLU A 81 -9.80 4.87 11.85
CA GLU A 81 -10.56 5.13 13.06
C GLU A 81 -11.06 3.83 13.68
N PRO A 82 -11.12 3.73 15.03
CA PRO A 82 -11.74 2.59 15.68
C PRO A 82 -13.20 2.43 15.24
N ASN A 83 -13.51 1.29 14.62
CA ASN A 83 -14.84 1.02 14.11
C ASN A 83 -15.19 -0.46 14.31
N ALA A 84 -16.18 -0.71 15.18
CA ALA A 84 -16.59 -2.08 15.53
C ALA A 84 -17.19 -2.84 14.35
N ALA A 85 -17.89 -2.16 13.43
CA ALA A 85 -18.47 -2.81 12.25
C ALA A 85 -17.38 -3.25 11.26
N HIS A 86 -16.36 -2.41 11.03
CA HIS A 86 -15.20 -2.78 10.22
C HIS A 86 -14.42 -3.95 10.85
N LEU A 87 -14.21 -3.91 12.17
CA LEU A 87 -13.53 -5.00 12.87
C LEU A 87 -14.31 -6.33 12.75
N ALA A 88 -15.64 -6.28 12.87
CA ALA A 88 -16.48 -7.46 12.70
C ALA A 88 -16.44 -8.02 11.27
N GLU A 89 -16.37 -7.17 10.25
CA GLU A 89 -16.18 -7.61 8.86
C GLU A 89 -14.81 -8.28 8.68
N ILE A 90 -13.74 -7.68 9.20
CA ILE A 90 -12.40 -8.27 9.15
C ILE A 90 -12.40 -9.65 9.84
N GLY A 91 -13.07 -9.78 10.99
CA GLY A 91 -13.26 -11.06 11.67
C GLY A 91 -13.94 -12.11 10.79
N ARG A 92 -15.04 -11.74 10.09
CA ARG A 92 -15.70 -12.64 9.14
C ARG A 92 -14.82 -13.03 7.96
N LEU A 93 -13.99 -12.12 7.45
CA LEU A 93 -13.04 -12.44 6.38
C LEU A 93 -11.96 -13.42 6.84
N ILE A 94 -11.52 -13.32 8.09
CA ILE A 94 -10.58 -14.26 8.71
C ILE A 94 -11.23 -15.63 8.89
N GLU A 95 -12.43 -15.69 9.47
CA GLU A 95 -13.18 -16.94 9.66
C GLU A 95 -13.48 -17.65 8.34
N ALA A 96 -13.74 -16.89 7.26
CA ALA A 96 -13.95 -17.42 5.92
C ALA A 96 -12.66 -17.81 5.18
N GLY A 97 -11.48 -17.62 5.79
CA GLY A 97 -10.18 -17.92 5.17
C GLY A 97 -9.80 -16.98 4.02
N LYS A 98 -10.46 -15.82 3.89
CA LYS A 98 -10.17 -14.81 2.86
C LYS A 98 -9.06 -13.84 3.26
N VAL A 99 -8.81 -13.72 4.56
CA VAL A 99 -7.70 -12.96 5.14
C VAL A 99 -6.99 -13.87 6.14
N THR A 100 -5.68 -14.01 6.03
CA THR A 100 -4.88 -14.83 6.95
C THR A 100 -3.91 -13.93 7.70
N PRO A 101 -4.09 -13.72 9.02
CA PRO A 101 -3.11 -13.01 9.83
C PRO A 101 -1.78 -13.77 9.84
N PHE A 102 -0.68 -13.08 9.53
CA PHE A 102 0.66 -13.64 9.63
C PHE A 102 1.33 -13.19 10.93
N VAL A 103 1.62 -14.14 11.83
CA VAL A 103 2.30 -13.88 13.11
C VAL A 103 3.73 -14.38 13.01
N GLN A 104 4.70 -13.46 12.89
CA GLN A 104 6.11 -13.82 12.75
C GLN A 104 6.72 -14.33 14.07
N ALA A 105 6.31 -13.76 15.21
CA ALA A 105 6.85 -14.11 16.53
C ALA A 105 5.86 -13.76 17.65
N THR A 106 5.98 -14.47 18.78
CA THR A 106 5.23 -14.21 20.02
C THR A 106 6.22 -14.05 21.17
N TYR A 107 5.99 -13.06 22.03
CA TYR A 107 6.87 -12.75 23.15
C TYR A 107 6.07 -12.71 24.46
N PRO A 108 6.56 -13.31 25.55
CA PRO A 108 5.91 -13.22 26.85
C PRO A 108 6.09 -11.81 27.45
N LEU A 109 5.05 -11.34 28.13
CA LEU A 109 5.15 -10.17 29.02
C LEU A 109 5.62 -10.71 30.38
N GLY A 110 6.88 -10.47 30.73
CA GLY A 110 7.44 -10.82 32.04
C GLY A 110 6.87 -10.00 33.18
#